data_AF-A0A502DYT3-F1
#
_entry.id   AF-A0A502DYT3-F1
#
_cell.length_a   1.000
_cell.length_b   1.000
_cell.length_c   1.000
_cell.angle_alpha   90.00
_cell.angle_beta   90.00
_cell.angle_gamma   90.00
#
_symmetry.space_group_name_H-M   'P 1'
#
loop_
_entity.id
_entity.type
_entity.pdbx_description
1 polymer ?
#
loop_
_entity_poly.entity_id
_entity_poly.type
_entity_poly.pdbx_seq_one_letter_code
_entity_poly.pdbx_strand_id
1 'polypeptide(L)' 'MAVSVDLDKALDKAYESKSLAEILDASPAALAGVTDADAKHLDEAFQIKTVRQLGSSKYFAVAAALVALENVG' A
#
# COMPACT_ATOMS: atom_id res chain seq x y z
N MET A 1 -7.89 13.23 14.82
CA MET A 1 -7.18 12.02 15.23
C MET A 1 -6.10 11.77 14.20
N ALA A 2 -4.83 12.03 14.54
CA ALA A 2 -3.74 11.53 13.72
C ALA A 2 -3.70 10.03 13.98
N VAL A 3 -4.24 9.24 13.06
CA VAL A 3 -4.00 7.80 13.06
C VAL A 3 -2.53 7.68 12.69
N SER A 4 -1.66 7.63 13.71
CA SER A 4 -0.32 7.08 13.55
C SER A 4 -0.53 5.60 13.25
N VAL A 5 -0.81 5.29 11.99
CA VAL A 5 -0.59 3.95 11.48
C VAL A 5 0.90 3.73 11.76
N ASP A 6 1.22 2.78 12.64
CA ASP A 6 2.58 2.30 12.82
C ASP A 6 3.01 1.69 11.48
N LEU A 7 3.43 2.56 10.58
CA LEU A 7 3.89 2.24 9.24
C LEU A 7 5.19 1.42 9.32
N ASP A 8 5.86 1.41 10.47
CA ASP A 8 7.01 0.56 10.81
C ASP A 8 6.73 -0.96 10.64
N LYS A 9 5.46 -1.38 10.63
CA LYS A 9 5.08 -2.77 10.28
C LYS A 9 4.50 -2.92 8.89
N ALA A 10 4.11 -1.82 8.25
CA ALA A 10 3.43 -1.83 6.95
C ALA A 10 4.39 -1.44 5.80
N LEU A 11 5.52 -0.83 6.10
CA LEU A 11 6.54 -0.38 5.16
C LEU A 11 7.84 -1.14 5.37
N ASP A 12 8.57 -1.36 4.28
CA ASP A 12 9.92 -1.91 4.35
C ASP A 12 10.84 -0.92 5.11
N LYS A 13 11.82 -1.45 5.84
CA LYS A 13 12.79 -0.66 6.63
C LYS A 13 13.50 0.42 5.81
N ALA A 14 13.68 0.21 4.52
CA ALA A 14 14.27 1.21 3.62
C ALA A 14 13.37 2.44 3.39
N TYR A 15 12.08 2.33 3.74
CA TYR A 15 11.05 3.35 3.51
C TYR A 15 10.47 3.93 4.82
N GLU A 16 10.71 3.33 5.99
CA GLU A 16 10.31 3.86 7.32
C GLU A 16 10.81 5.29 7.59
N SER A 17 11.98 5.65 7.05
CA SER A 17 12.60 6.97 7.22
C SER A 17 12.25 7.98 6.12
N LYS A 18 11.46 7.56 5.12
CA LYS A 18 11.08 8.42 3.99
C LYS A 18 9.79 9.17 4.25
N SER A 19 9.60 10.26 3.51
CA SER A 19 8.36 11.00 3.57
C SER A 19 7.20 10.19 2.97
N LEU A 20 5.99 10.41 3.48
CA LEU A 20 4.77 9.75 3.01
C LEU A 20 4.58 9.92 1.48
N ALA A 21 4.99 11.06 0.93
CA ALA A 21 4.97 11.30 -0.51
C ALA A 21 5.93 10.39 -1.28
N GLU A 22 7.16 10.20 -0.80
CA GLU A 22 8.14 9.29 -1.41
C GLU A 22 7.71 7.83 -1.31
N ILE A 23 7.08 7.44 -0.20
CA ILE A 23 6.51 6.10 -0.02
C ILE A 23 5.37 5.88 -1.02
N LEU A 24 4.51 6.89 -1.19
CA LEU A 24 3.39 6.84 -2.13
C LEU A 24 3.85 6.77 -3.60
N ASP A 25 4.94 7.42 -3.94
CA ASP A 25 5.54 7.37 -5.29
C ASP A 25 6.48 6.17 -5.49
N ALA A 26 6.81 5.44 -4.42
CA ALA A 26 7.59 4.21 -4.50
C ALA A 26 6.77 3.04 -5.04
N SER A 27 7.50 2.00 -5.49
CA SER A 27 6.94 0.71 -5.92
C SER A 27 6.15 0.04 -4.80
N PRO A 28 5.11 -0.77 -5.08
CA PRO A 28 4.42 -1.59 -4.08
C PRO A 28 5.37 -2.44 -3.22
N ALA A 29 6.54 -2.81 -3.75
CA ALA A 29 7.60 -3.51 -3.02
C ALA A 29 8.18 -2.71 -1.83
N ALA A 30 7.86 -1.42 -1.72
CA ALA A 30 8.16 -0.61 -0.54
C ALA A 30 7.27 -0.96 0.67
N LEU A 31 6.19 -1.70 0.48
CA LEU A 31 5.33 -2.20 1.55
C LEU A 31 5.95 -3.46 2.15
N ALA A 32 5.94 -3.56 3.47
CA ALA A 32 6.44 -4.73 4.18
C ALA A 32 5.65 -5.98 3.74
N GLY A 33 6.39 -6.99 3.27
CA GLY A 33 5.80 -8.26 2.80
C GLY A 33 5.37 -8.28 1.34
N VAL A 34 5.55 -7.17 0.59
CA VAL A 34 5.38 -7.16 -0.87
C VAL A 34 6.75 -7.32 -1.50
N THR A 35 6.95 -8.37 -2.29
CA THR A 35 8.21 -8.59 -3.00
C THR A 35 8.21 -7.91 -4.37
N ASP A 36 9.38 -7.78 -5.00
CA ASP A 36 9.47 -7.29 -6.38
C ASP A 36 8.63 -8.12 -7.37
N ALA A 37 8.45 -9.42 -7.10
CA ALA A 37 7.60 -10.30 -7.90
C ALA A 37 6.12 -9.91 -7.78
N ASP A 38 5.66 -9.63 -6.56
CA ASP A 38 4.29 -9.18 -6.30
C ASP A 38 4.02 -7.81 -6.92
N ALA A 39 4.98 -6.89 -6.79
CA ALA A 39 4.92 -5.58 -7.44
C ALA A 39 4.82 -5.70 -8.97
N LYS A 40 5.56 -6.64 -9.57
CA LYS A 40 5.49 -6.92 -11.01
C LYS A 40 4.13 -7.50 -11.41
N HIS A 41 3.56 -8.42 -10.63
CA HIS A 41 2.22 -8.94 -10.89
C HIS A 41 1.14 -7.87 -10.77
N LEU A 42 1.27 -6.93 -9.83
CA LEU A 42 0.37 -5.79 -9.70
C LEU A 42 0.46 -4.84 -10.91
N ASP A 43 1.66 -4.60 -11.45
CA ASP A 43 1.83 -3.84 -12.68
C ASP A 43 1.26 -4.58 -13.90
N GLU A 44 1.54 -5.87 -14.05
CA GLU A 44 1.06 -6.66 -15.19
C GLU A 44 -0.47 -6.86 -15.17
N ALA A 45 -1.07 -7.11 -14.00
CA ALA A 45 -2.50 -7.41 -13.89
C ALA A 45 -3.38 -6.15 -13.75
N PHE A 46 -2.89 -5.13 -13.03
CA PHE A 46 -3.69 -3.95 -12.69
C PHE A 46 -3.06 -2.62 -13.17
N GLN A 47 -1.88 -2.65 -13.80
CA GLN A 47 -1.09 -1.46 -14.18
C GLN A 47 -0.76 -0.57 -12.98
N ILE A 48 -0.57 -1.19 -11.81
CA ILE A 48 -0.23 -0.51 -10.57
C ILE A 48 1.29 -0.54 -10.38
N LYS A 49 1.91 0.64 -10.51
CA LYS A 49 3.37 0.82 -10.39
C LYS A 49 3.80 1.46 -9.08
N THR A 50 2.86 2.06 -8.35
CA THR A 50 3.17 2.78 -7.11
C THR A 50 2.18 2.46 -6.00
N VAL A 51 2.61 2.65 -4.75
CA VAL A 51 1.74 2.50 -3.57
C VAL A 51 0.53 3.45 -3.67
N ARG A 52 0.71 4.65 -4.21
CA ARG A 52 -0.39 5.59 -4.49
C ARG A 52 -1.43 5.00 -5.44
N GLN A 53 -0.98 4.38 -6.53
CA GLN A 53 -1.89 3.74 -7.49
C GLN A 53 -2.59 2.54 -6.86
N LEU A 54 -1.89 1.78 -6.01
CA LEU A 54 -2.47 0.68 -5.26
C LEU A 54 -3.62 1.16 -4.36
N GLY A 55 -3.37 2.19 -3.54
CA GLY A 55 -4.37 2.76 -2.65
C GLY A 55 -5.49 3.54 -3.35
N SER A 56 -5.23 4.11 -4.53
CA SER A 56 -6.22 4.88 -5.29
C SER A 56 -7.03 4.03 -6.28
N SER A 57 -6.69 2.75 -6.45
CA SER A 57 -7.41 1.86 -7.34
C SER A 57 -8.80 1.56 -6.78
N LYS A 58 -9.84 1.73 -7.61
CA LYS A 58 -11.24 1.50 -7.20
C LYS A 58 -11.46 0.11 -6.59
N TYR A 59 -10.74 -0.90 -7.08
CA TYR A 59 -10.88 -2.28 -6.62
C TYR A 59 -10.35 -2.44 -5.19
N PHE A 60 -9.16 -1.91 -4.93
CA PHE A 60 -8.54 -1.96 -3.61
C PHE A 60 -9.26 -1.04 -2.62
N ALA A 61 -9.70 0.14 -3.05
CA ALA A 61 -10.50 1.03 -2.21
C ALA A 61 -11.83 0.40 -1.79
N VAL A 62 -12.53 -0.27 -2.72
CA VAL A 62 -13.77 -0.99 -2.41
C VAL A 62 -13.49 -2.20 -1.50
N ALA A 63 -12.44 -2.98 -1.76
CA ALA A 63 -12.06 -4.10 -0.91
C ALA A 63 -11.68 -3.65 0.52
N ALA A 64 -10.88 -2.59 0.64
CA ALA A 64 -10.52 -1.99 1.93
C ALA A 64 -11.74 -1.46 2.67
N ALA A 65 -12.69 -0.84 1.96
CA ALA A 65 -13.95 -0.39 2.55
C ALA A 65 -14.81 -1.57 3.02
N LEU A 66 -14.89 -2.67 2.26
CA LEU A 66 -15.62 -3.88 2.67
C LEU A 66 -15.01 -4.51 3.93
N VAL A 67 -13.70 -4.64 4.01
CA VAL A 67 -12.99 -5.14 5.20
C VAL A 67 -13.16 -4.18 6.38
N ALA A 68 -13.10 -2.87 6.14
CA ALA A 68 -13.34 -1.87 7.18
C ALA A 68 -14.78 -1.94 7.71
N LEU A 69 -15.77 -2.21 6.86
CA LEU A 69 -17.16 -2.44 7.26
C LEU A 69 -17.32 -3.73 8.06
N GLU A 70 -16.62 -4.81 7.70
CA GLU A 70 -16.60 -6.06 8.47
C GLU A 70 -16.01 -5.87 9.86
N ASN A 71 -14.89 -5.15 9.97
CA ASN A 71 -14.24 -4.87 11.26
C ASN A 71 -15.02 -3.90 12.18
N VAL A 72 -16.12 -3.32 11.71
CA VAL A 72 -17.02 -2.47 12.52
C VAL A 72 -18.15 -3.31 13.16
N GLY A 73 -18.21 -4.62 12.89
CA GLY A 73 -19.10 -5.58 13.57
C GLY A 73 -18.44 -6.30 14.74
#